data_AF-S9UU89-F1
#
_entry.id   AF-S9UU89-F1
#
_cell.length_a   1.000
_cell.length_b   1.000
_cell.length_c   1.000
_cell.angle_alpha   90.00
_cell.angle_beta   90.00
_cell.angle_gamma   90.00
#
_symmetry.space_group_name_H-M   'P 1'
#
loop_
_entity.id
_entity.type
_entity.pdbx_description
1 polymer ?
#
loop_
_entity_poly.entity_id
_entity_poly.type
_entity_poly.pdbx_seq_one_letter_code
_entity_poly.pdbx_strand_id
1 'polypeptide(L)'
;MFRRRAFLLYSALERGWQDKTVFPNDRTGHFNLDEAAAELDLDPEYAASLFRPMHYNYSMKGQRYPAEQGRSSRPGSWSSSRDRLFPMYKRNYKMDRELRNLDWKRVTTQ
;
A
#
# COMPACT_ATOMS: atom_id res chain seq x y z
N MET A 1 -18.84 8.40 -27.90
CA MET A 1 -18.70 9.60 -27.05
C MET A 1 -17.74 9.42 -25.85
N PHE A 2 -16.77 8.49 -25.90
CA PHE A 2 -15.89 8.16 -24.76
C PHE A 2 -14.43 8.64 -24.89
N ARG A 3 -13.95 9.01 -26.09
CA ARG A 3 -12.55 9.43 -26.32
C ARG A 3 -12.17 10.79 -25.71
N ARG A 4 -13.14 11.68 -25.48
CA ARG A 4 -12.87 13.05 -24.95
C ARG A 4 -12.55 13.08 -23.45
N ARG A 5 -13.03 12.10 -22.67
CA ARG A 5 -12.78 12.05 -21.20
C ARG A 5 -11.38 11.54 -20.86
N ALA A 6 -10.85 10.57 -21.61
CA ALA A 6 -9.48 10.08 -21.42
C ALA A 6 -8.43 11.17 -21.72
N PHE A 7 -8.65 11.97 -22.77
CA PHE A 7 -7.75 13.08 -23.14
C PHE A 7 -7.70 14.20 -22.08
N LEU A 8 -8.81 14.46 -21.38
CA LEU A 8 -8.87 15.42 -20.28
C LEU A 8 -8.11 14.95 -19.03
N LEU A 9 -8.14 13.65 -18.72
CA LEU A 9 -7.35 13.08 -17.62
C LEU A 9 -5.85 13.11 -17.94
N TYR A 10 -5.46 12.81 -19.20
CA TYR A 10 -4.07 12.91 -19.65
C TYR A 10 -3.54 14.35 -19.62
N SER A 11 -4.32 15.32 -20.08
CA SER A 11 -3.90 16.74 -20.11
C SER A 11 -3.90 17.42 -18.73
N ALA A 12 -4.68 16.92 -17.77
CA ALA A 12 -4.57 17.33 -16.37
C ALA A 12 -3.30 16.76 -15.71
N LEU A 13 -2.91 15.53 -16.07
CA LEU A 13 -1.68 14.90 -15.61
C LEU A 13 -0.42 15.62 -16.09
N GLU A 14 -0.38 16.15 -17.33
CA GLU A 14 0.81 16.83 -17.87
C GLU A 14 0.97 18.29 -17.41
N ARG A 15 -0.11 18.95 -16.96
CA ARG A 15 -0.11 20.40 -16.69
C ARG A 15 0.48 20.85 -15.35
N GLY A 16 1.02 19.93 -14.53
CA GLY A 16 1.49 20.26 -13.18
C GLY A 16 2.89 19.74 -12.82
N TRP A 17 3.60 19.02 -13.70
CA TRP A 17 4.88 18.41 -13.33
C TRP A 17 6.02 19.43 -13.18
N GLN A 18 5.99 20.51 -13.96
CA GLN A 18 7.03 21.54 -13.93
C GLN A 18 6.94 22.46 -12.70
N ASP A 19 5.74 22.57 -12.11
CA ASP A 19 5.47 23.43 -10.95
C ASP A 19 5.32 22.63 -9.63
N LYS A 20 5.66 21.33 -9.62
CA LYS A 20 5.64 20.55 -8.38
C LYS A 20 6.65 21.17 -7.42
N THR A 21 6.16 21.72 -6.32
CA THR A 21 7.01 22.18 -5.23
C THR A 21 7.73 20.96 -4.69
N VAL A 22 9.05 20.96 -4.88
CA VAL A 22 9.96 19.98 -4.30
C VAL A 22 9.65 19.86 -2.81
N PHE A 23 9.24 18.67 -2.36
CA PHE A 23 8.91 18.44 -0.95
C PHE A 23 10.12 18.78 -0.08
N PRO A 24 9.92 19.31 1.15
CA PRO A 24 10.99 19.88 1.96
C PRO A 24 12.13 18.90 2.30
N ASN A 25 11.88 17.58 2.18
CA ASN A 25 12.83 16.53 2.52
C ASN A 25 13.56 15.92 1.31
N ASP A 26 13.15 16.17 0.06
CA ASP A 26 13.84 15.66 -1.13
C ASP A 26 14.27 16.79 -2.05
N ARG A 27 15.45 17.36 -1.79
CA ARG A 27 16.04 18.44 -2.60
C ARG A 27 16.35 18.05 -4.05
N THR A 28 16.40 16.77 -4.35
CA THR A 28 16.77 16.22 -5.67
C THR A 28 15.56 15.87 -6.54
N GLY A 29 14.37 15.79 -5.94
CA GLY A 29 13.12 15.51 -6.65
C GLY A 29 13.03 14.10 -7.22
N HIS A 30 13.50 13.10 -6.46
CA HIS A 30 13.28 11.71 -6.83
C HIS A 30 11.81 11.33 -6.63
N PHE A 31 11.38 10.29 -7.34
CA PHE A 31 10.03 9.77 -7.14
C PHE A 31 9.93 9.07 -5.79
N ASN A 32 8.98 9.52 -4.96
CA ASN A 32 8.63 8.90 -3.70
C ASN A 32 7.16 8.47 -3.73
N LEU A 33 6.89 7.23 -3.33
CA LEU A 33 5.54 6.68 -3.36
C LEU A 33 4.61 7.39 -2.37
N ASP A 34 5.11 7.80 -1.23
CA ASP A 34 4.32 8.50 -0.21
C ASP A 34 3.94 9.91 -0.70
N GLU A 35 4.82 10.55 -1.46
CA GLU A 35 4.55 11.85 -2.09
C GLU A 35 3.52 11.72 -3.21
N ALA A 36 3.63 10.68 -4.04
CA ALA A 36 2.64 10.37 -5.06
C ALA A 36 1.27 10.05 -4.44
N ALA A 37 1.24 9.35 -3.29
CA ALA A 37 0.00 9.08 -2.57
C ALA A 37 -0.63 10.38 -2.04
N ALA A 38 0.18 11.28 -1.46
CA ALA A 38 -0.29 12.57 -0.96
C ALA A 38 -0.83 13.47 -2.09
N GLU A 39 -0.17 13.50 -3.25
CA GLU A 39 -0.61 14.28 -4.41
C GLU A 39 -1.94 13.77 -4.98
N LEU A 40 -2.18 12.46 -4.90
CA LEU A 40 -3.40 11.81 -5.38
C LEU A 40 -4.51 11.71 -4.33
N ASP A 41 -4.31 12.27 -3.12
CA ASP A 41 -5.22 12.15 -1.97
C ASP A 41 -5.55 10.67 -1.64
N LEU A 42 -4.52 9.83 -1.66
CA LEU A 42 -4.59 8.40 -1.35
C LEU A 42 -3.94 8.11 0.00
N ASP A 43 -4.47 7.13 0.72
CA ASP A 43 -3.80 6.56 1.89
C ASP A 43 -2.44 5.96 1.45
N PRO A 44 -1.30 6.38 2.05
CA PRO A 44 0.02 5.88 1.68
C PRO A 44 0.15 4.37 1.90
N GLU A 45 -0.50 3.80 2.92
CA GLU A 45 -0.47 2.35 3.15
C GLU A 45 -1.24 1.60 2.07
N TYR A 46 -2.34 2.18 1.60
CA TYR A 46 -3.10 1.67 0.47
C TYR A 46 -2.26 1.72 -0.81
N ALA A 47 -1.65 2.86 -1.11
CA ALA A 47 -0.76 3.02 -2.27
C ALA A 47 0.39 2.00 -2.24
N ALA A 48 1.05 1.84 -1.09
CA ALA A 48 2.10 0.84 -0.89
C ALA A 48 1.61 -0.61 -1.08
N SER A 49 0.33 -0.89 -0.76
CA SER A 49 -0.26 -2.22 -0.96
C SER A 49 -0.45 -2.60 -2.43
N LEU A 50 -0.63 -1.61 -3.31
CA LEU A 50 -0.85 -1.83 -4.75
C LEU A 50 0.40 -2.35 -5.46
N PHE A 51 1.58 -2.01 -4.95
CA PHE A 51 2.86 -2.40 -5.53
C PHE A 51 3.48 -3.65 -4.91
N ARG A 52 2.74 -4.36 -4.04
CA ARG A 52 3.20 -5.59 -3.36
C ARG A 52 2.19 -6.72 -3.58
N PRO A 53 2.60 -8.00 -3.49
CA PRO A 53 1.66 -9.10 -3.61
C PRO A 53 0.56 -9.03 -2.55
N MET A 54 -0.70 -9.13 -2.98
CA MET A 54 -1.87 -8.90 -2.11
C MET A 54 -1.91 -9.77 -0.85
N HIS A 55 -1.40 -11.01 -0.91
CA HIS A 55 -1.43 -11.94 0.23
C HIS A 55 -0.52 -11.53 1.42
N TYR A 56 0.31 -10.51 1.23
CA TYR A 56 1.07 -9.88 2.31
C TYR A 56 0.22 -8.89 3.11
N ASN A 57 -0.53 -8.03 2.44
CA ASN A 57 -1.26 -6.93 3.07
C ASN A 57 -2.70 -7.31 3.44
N TYR A 58 -3.31 -8.23 2.69
CA TYR A 58 -4.72 -8.63 2.81
C TYR A 58 -4.88 -10.06 3.36
N SER A 59 -6.08 -10.39 3.84
CA SER A 59 -6.47 -11.72 4.33
C SER A 59 -6.72 -12.73 3.19
N MET A 60 -5.80 -12.78 2.23
CA MET A 60 -5.87 -13.67 1.07
C MET A 60 -5.03 -14.94 1.23
N LYS A 61 -5.44 -15.99 0.52
CA LYS A 61 -4.60 -17.16 0.28
C LYS A 61 -3.43 -16.77 -0.63
N GLY A 62 -2.23 -17.19 -0.27
CA GLY A 62 -1.02 -17.02 -1.04
C GLY A 62 0.11 -17.87 -0.45
N GLN A 63 0.99 -18.36 -1.32
CA GLN A 63 2.15 -19.15 -0.89
C GLN A 63 3.17 -18.24 -0.18
N ARG A 64 3.76 -18.74 0.91
CA ARG A 64 4.81 -18.06 1.66
C ARG A 64 5.99 -19.00 1.83
N TYR A 65 7.20 -18.45 1.84
CA TYR A 65 8.37 -19.28 2.08
C TYR A 65 8.48 -19.67 3.56
N PRO A 66 8.88 -20.92 3.89
CA PRO A 66 9.05 -21.35 5.27
C PRO A 66 10.04 -20.48 6.06
N ALA A 67 11.04 -19.92 5.39
CA ALA A 67 12.04 -19.04 5.99
C ALA A 67 11.45 -17.71 6.51
N GLU A 68 10.32 -17.25 5.97
CA GLU A 68 9.66 -16.02 6.42
C GLU A 68 8.96 -16.16 7.77
N GLN A 69 8.62 -17.38 8.18
CA GLN A 69 7.75 -17.61 9.34
C GLN A 69 8.44 -17.23 10.67
N GLY A 70 9.77 -17.15 10.67
CA GLY A 70 10.58 -16.99 11.87
C GLY A 70 10.87 -18.33 12.54
N ARG A 71 11.63 -18.29 13.64
CA ARG A 71 11.99 -19.48 14.42
C ARG A 71 12.08 -19.16 15.90
N SER A 72 11.83 -20.16 16.74
CA SER A 72 12.10 -20.08 18.17
C SER A 72 13.58 -19.85 18.44
N SER A 73 13.91 -19.32 19.62
CA SER A 73 15.30 -19.19 20.07
C SER A 73 15.96 -20.57 20.15
N ARG A 74 17.28 -20.59 19.98
CA ARG A 74 18.14 -21.76 20.20
C ARG A 74 19.30 -21.29 21.07
N PRO A 75 19.95 -22.17 21.86
CA PRO A 75 21.18 -21.80 22.57
C PRO A 75 22.18 -21.13 21.62
N GLY A 76 22.63 -19.91 21.95
CA GLY A 76 23.52 -19.11 21.10
C GLY A 76 22.84 -18.28 19.99
N SER A 77 21.51 -18.28 19.89
CA SER A 77 20.79 -17.43 18.93
C SER A 77 19.45 -16.91 19.44
N TRP A 78 19.14 -15.66 19.10
CA TRP A 78 17.89 -15.02 19.45
C TRP A 78 16.72 -15.58 18.64
N SER A 79 15.52 -15.52 19.21
CA SER A 79 14.28 -15.83 18.49
C SER A 79 14.09 -14.86 17.33
N SER A 80 13.60 -15.36 16.19
CA SER A 80 13.18 -14.52 15.07
C SER A 80 11.69 -14.60 14.87
N SER A 81 11.06 -13.46 14.60
CA SER A 81 9.64 -13.38 14.27
C SER A 81 9.46 -12.68 12.94
N ARG A 82 8.48 -13.15 12.16
CA ARG A 82 8.14 -12.57 10.87
C ARG A 82 7.93 -11.05 10.96
N ASP A 83 7.17 -10.60 11.95
CA ASP A 83 6.82 -9.18 12.11
C ASP A 83 8.04 -8.28 12.34
N ARG A 84 9.14 -8.83 12.90
CA ARG A 84 10.41 -8.10 13.05
C ARG A 84 11.28 -8.16 11.81
N LEU A 85 11.29 -9.30 11.13
CA LEU A 85 12.10 -9.50 9.91
C LEU A 85 11.49 -8.77 8.70
N PHE A 86 10.16 -8.73 8.61
CA PHE A 86 9.41 -8.19 7.49
C PHE A 86 8.26 -7.29 7.97
N PRO A 87 8.56 -6.16 8.64
CA PRO A 87 7.53 -5.27 9.20
C PRO A 87 6.58 -4.72 8.13
N MET A 88 7.13 -4.43 6.95
CA MET A 88 6.38 -3.91 5.79
C MET A 88 5.45 -4.94 5.13
N TYR A 89 5.58 -6.23 5.44
CA TYR A 89 4.73 -7.31 4.91
C TYR A 89 3.75 -7.86 5.95
N LYS A 90 3.50 -7.07 6.99
CA LYS A 90 2.44 -7.32 7.95
C LYS A 90 1.09 -7.00 7.31
N ARG A 91 0.08 -7.81 7.63
CA ARG A 91 -1.30 -7.57 7.18
C ARG A 91 -1.86 -6.33 7.85
N ASN A 92 -2.52 -5.49 7.06
CA ASN A 92 -3.33 -4.39 7.58
C ASN A 92 -4.81 -4.80 7.57
N TYR A 93 -5.31 -5.19 8.75
CA TYR A 93 -6.69 -5.65 8.93
C TYR A 93 -7.73 -4.53 8.80
N LYS A 94 -7.36 -3.27 9.02
CA LYS A 94 -8.25 -2.13 8.82
C LYS A 94 -8.54 -1.96 7.34
N MET A 95 -7.49 -1.88 6.53
CA MET A 95 -7.59 -1.78 5.07
C MET A 95 -8.26 -3.01 4.45
N ASP A 96 -7.98 -4.22 4.95
CA ASP A 96 -8.67 -5.45 4.52
C ASP A 96 -10.18 -5.38 4.76
N ARG A 97 -10.60 -4.86 5.92
CA ARG A 97 -12.01 -4.67 6.24
C ARG A 97 -12.66 -3.61 5.34
N GLU A 98 -12.00 -2.48 5.13
CA GLU A 98 -12.54 -1.36 4.36
C GLU A 98 -12.69 -1.68 2.87
N LEU A 99 -11.75 -2.43 2.29
CA LEU A 99 -11.72 -2.67 0.85
C LEU A 99 -12.36 -3.99 0.42
N ARG A 100 -12.33 -5.02 1.27
CA ARG A 100 -12.74 -6.38 0.87
C ARG A 100 -13.97 -6.89 1.58
N ASN A 101 -14.23 -6.44 2.81
CA ASN A 101 -15.31 -6.97 3.61
C ASN A 101 -16.54 -6.08 3.48
N LEU A 102 -17.69 -6.72 3.28
CA LEU A 102 -18.98 -6.05 3.27
C LEU A 102 -19.29 -5.56 4.69
N ASP A 103 -19.55 -4.25 4.84
CA ASP A 103 -19.99 -3.70 6.12
C ASP A 103 -21.45 -4.10 6.37
N TRP A 104 -21.70 -4.80 7.47
CA TRP A 104 -23.03 -5.29 7.86
C TRP A 104 -24.04 -4.15 7.96
N LYS A 105 -23.62 -2.95 8.41
CA LYS A 105 -24.49 -1.78 8.55
C LYS A 105 -25.11 -1.33 7.22
N ARG A 106 -24.43 -1.59 6.10
CA ARG A 106 -24.91 -1.25 4.76
C ARG A 106 -25.88 -2.28 4.19
N VAL A 107 -26.00 -3.43 4.84
CA VAL A 107 -26.78 -4.59 4.39
C VAL A 107 -28.04 -4.76 5.24
N THR A 108 -27.96 -4.40 6.53
CA THR A 108 -29.10 -4.53 7.43
C THR A 108 -30.24 -3.61 7.02
N THR A 109 -31.43 -4.18 6.93
CA THR A 109 -32.69 -3.49 6.60
C THR A 109 -33.61 -3.32 7.82
N GLN A 110 -33.08 -3.56 9.03
CA GLN A 110 -33.79 -3.37 10.30
C GLN A 110 -33.73 -1.93 10.76
#